data_AF-A0A6L9FE20-F1
#
_entry.id   AF-A0A6L9FE20-F1
#
_cell.length_a   1.000
_cell.length_b   1.000
_cell.length_c   1.000
_cell.angle_alpha   90.00
_cell.angle_beta   90.00
_cell.angle_gamma   90.00
#
_symmetry.space_group_name_H-M   'P 1'
#
loop_
_entity.id
_entity.type
_entity.pdbx_description
1 polymer ?
#
loop_
_entity_poly.entity_id
_entity_poly.type
_entity_poly.pdbx_seq_one_letter_code
_entity_poly.pdbx_strand_id
1 'polypeptide(L)'
;MRTAHSGFTLIELMIVVAIIGVLSAIAVPAYKSYVSKSEMASGLATIKSLITPAEIYYQQNSSLSGASLTNDLGISAGSSTLGTVSLLSSNDGLRFTFSDSSINGATITFSRGTSGWGCQVSGAGNDIKPNGCS
;
A
#
# COMPACT_ATOMS: atom_id res chain seq x y z
N MET A 1 56.59 14.91 -5.47
CA MET A 1 56.01 13.58 -5.79
C MET A 1 54.84 13.80 -6.73
N ARG A 2 54.95 13.41 -8.01
CA ARG A 2 53.81 13.47 -8.94
C ARG A 2 52.94 12.25 -8.66
N THR A 3 51.81 12.44 -8.03
CA THR A 3 50.77 11.42 -7.95
C THR A 3 50.31 11.15 -9.38
N ALA A 4 50.48 9.91 -9.85
CA ALA A 4 49.94 9.49 -11.13
C ALA A 4 48.42 9.63 -11.04
N HIS A 5 47.84 10.54 -11.83
CA HIS A 5 46.40 10.66 -11.94
C HIS A 5 45.90 9.46 -12.75
N SER A 6 45.49 8.39 -12.06
CA SER A 6 44.85 7.23 -12.67
C SER A 6 43.44 7.62 -13.13
N GLY A 7 43.35 8.15 -14.35
CA GLY A 7 42.08 8.41 -15.02
C GLY A 7 41.46 7.12 -15.54
N PHE A 8 40.13 7.04 -15.49
CA PHE A 8 39.34 5.96 -16.10
C PHE A 8 39.31 6.17 -17.62
N THR A 9 39.50 5.13 -18.42
CA THR A 9 39.43 5.25 -19.88
C THR A 9 37.98 5.38 -20.35
N LEU A 10 37.76 6.06 -21.48
CA LEU A 10 36.42 6.18 -22.09
C LEU A 10 35.83 4.81 -22.44
N ILE A 11 36.67 3.85 -22.84
CA ILE A 11 36.22 2.51 -23.18
C ILE A 11 35.80 1.70 -21.95
N GLU A 12 36.52 1.83 -20.83
CA GLU A 12 36.10 1.23 -19.56
C GLU A 12 34.75 1.80 -19.12
N LEU A 13 34.55 3.11 -19.28
CA LEU A 13 33.28 3.76 -18.92
C LEU A 13 32.13 3.27 -19.79
N MET A 14 32.35 3.13 -21.11
CA MET A 14 31.34 2.61 -22.02
C MET A 14 30.91 1.18 -21.68
N ILE A 15 31.85 0.30 -21.34
CA ILE A 15 31.54 -1.09 -20.97
C ILE A 15 30.75 -1.13 -19.65
N VAL A 16 31.13 -0.32 -18.66
CA VAL A 16 30.42 -0.25 -17.38
C VAL A 16 28.98 0.23 -17.58
N VAL A 17 28.77 1.27 -18.39
CA VAL A 17 27.43 1.77 -18.71
C VAL A 17 26.61 0.73 -19.47
N ALA A 18 27.22 -0.02 -20.39
CA ALA A 18 26.54 -1.09 -21.11
C ALA A 18 26.05 -2.20 -20.15
N ILE A 19 26.88 -2.63 -19.20
CA ILE A 19 26.52 -3.65 -18.21
C ILE A 19 25.42 -3.14 -17.27
N ILE A 20 25.56 -1.93 -16.73
CA ILE A 20 24.53 -1.31 -15.87
C ILE A 20 23.21 -1.15 -16.65
N GLY A 21 23.28 -0.80 -17.94
CA GLY A 21 22.12 -0.72 -18.82
C GLY A 21 21.32 -2.01 -18.85
N VAL A 22 21.98 -3.15 -19.11
CA VAL A 22 21.33 -4.48 -19.15
C VAL A 22 20.75 -4.85 -17.78
N LEU A 23 21.50 -4.65 -16.69
CA LEU A 23 21.02 -4.98 -15.34
C LEU A 23 19.82 -4.10 -14.93
N SER A 24 19.83 -2.82 -15.28
CA SER A 24 18.77 -1.87 -14.92
C SER A 24 17.42 -2.22 -15.56
N ALA A 25 17.43 -2.79 -16.76
CA ALA A 25 16.22 -3.18 -17.49
C ALA A 25 15.38 -4.22 -16.72
N ILE A 26 16.03 -5.08 -15.93
CA ILE A 26 15.36 -6.11 -15.12
C ILE A 26 15.16 -5.61 -13.68
N ALA A 27 16.17 -4.94 -13.12
CA ALA A 27 16.16 -4.53 -11.72
C ALA A 27 15.12 -3.44 -11.43
N VAL A 28 14.94 -2.45 -12.31
CA VAL A 28 14.00 -1.33 -12.11
C VAL A 28 12.54 -1.80 -12.04
N PRO A 29 11.98 -2.58 -12.99
CA PRO A 29 10.60 -3.04 -12.88
C PRO A 29 10.38 -3.97 -11.67
N ALA A 30 11.36 -4.82 -11.35
CA ALA A 30 11.30 -5.67 -10.16
C ALA A 30 11.26 -4.86 -8.85
N TYR A 31 12.11 -3.84 -8.74
CA TYR A 31 12.13 -2.94 -7.58
C TYR A 31 10.82 -2.16 -7.44
N LYS A 32 10.27 -1.64 -8.54
CA LYS A 32 8.96 -0.95 -8.51
C LYS A 32 7.84 -1.86 -8.00
N SER A 33 7.77 -3.11 -8.49
CA SER A 33 6.79 -4.10 -8.01
C SER A 33 6.96 -4.39 -6.52
N TYR A 34 8.18 -4.50 -6.03
CA TYR A 34 8.47 -4.70 -4.60
C TYR A 34 8.01 -3.51 -3.74
N VAL A 35 8.27 -2.27 -4.18
CA VAL A 35 7.80 -1.07 -3.49
C VAL A 35 6.27 -1.03 -3.43
N SER A 36 5.59 -1.28 -4.55
CA SER A 36 4.12 -1.32 -4.59
C SER A 36 3.52 -2.38 -3.66
N LYS A 37 4.14 -3.57 -3.57
CA LYS A 37 3.72 -4.62 -2.63
C LYS A 37 3.91 -4.19 -1.18
N SER A 38 5.00 -3.51 -0.88
CA SER A 38 5.31 -3.01 0.46
C SER A 38 4.32 -1.92 0.89
N GLU A 39 3.98 -1.00 -0.01
CA GLU A 39 2.95 0.02 0.21
C GLU A 39 1.58 -0.62 0.43
N MET A 40 1.21 -1.64 -0.36
CA MET A 40 -0.02 -2.40 -0.15
C MET A 40 -0.07 -3.10 1.20
N ALA A 41 1.03 -3.73 1.62
CA ALA A 41 1.11 -4.37 2.93
C ALA A 41 0.97 -3.35 4.07
N SER A 42 1.55 -2.15 3.90
CA SER A 42 1.42 -1.06 4.88
C SER A 42 -0.02 -0.57 4.99
N GLY A 43 -0.68 -0.25 3.87
CA GLY A 43 -2.09 0.15 3.88
C GLY A 43 -3.02 -0.94 4.42
N LEU A 44 -2.72 -2.22 4.12
CA LEU A 44 -3.42 -3.36 4.69
C LEU A 44 -3.25 -3.42 6.21
N ALA A 45 -2.05 -3.19 6.73
CA ALA A 45 -1.80 -3.16 8.17
C ALA A 45 -2.58 -2.02 8.85
N THR A 46 -2.60 -0.84 8.23
CA THR A 46 -3.38 0.32 8.72
C THR A 46 -4.86 0.02 8.79
N ILE A 47 -5.45 -0.64 7.78
CA ILE A 47 -6.88 -0.94 7.82
C ILE A 47 -7.20 -2.13 8.74
N LYS A 48 -6.30 -3.12 8.84
CA LYS A 48 -6.49 -4.28 9.71
C LYS A 48 -6.53 -3.92 11.20
N SER A 49 -5.79 -2.89 11.63
CA SER A 49 -5.86 -2.43 13.02
C SER A 49 -7.25 -1.87 13.39
N LEU A 50 -8.05 -1.48 12.40
CA LEU A 50 -9.38 -0.91 12.57
C LEU A 50 -10.49 -1.94 12.63
N ILE A 51 -10.22 -3.21 12.26
CA ILE A 51 -11.23 -4.27 12.26
C ILE A 51 -11.77 -4.51 13.68
N THR A 52 -10.89 -4.59 14.68
CA THR A 52 -11.29 -4.81 16.07
C THR A 52 -12.18 -3.68 16.63
N PRO A 53 -11.78 -2.39 16.58
CA PRO A 53 -12.64 -1.32 17.07
C PRO A 53 -13.93 -1.18 16.25
N ALA A 54 -13.88 -1.39 14.94
CA ALA A 54 -15.09 -1.41 14.11
C ALA A 54 -16.04 -2.54 14.53
N GLU A 55 -15.54 -3.75 14.82
CA GLU A 55 -16.37 -4.85 15.30
C GLU A 55 -16.98 -4.56 16.69
N ILE A 56 -16.24 -3.89 17.58
CA ILE A 56 -16.76 -3.47 18.88
C ILE A 56 -17.89 -2.45 18.71
N TYR A 57 -17.74 -1.49 17.81
CA TYR A 57 -18.77 -0.49 17.52
C TYR A 57 -20.00 -1.15 16.87
N TYR A 58 -19.78 -2.05 15.91
CA TYR A 58 -20.84 -2.77 15.23
C TYR A 58 -21.66 -3.63 16.20
N GLN A 59 -21.03 -4.28 17.18
CA GLN A 59 -21.75 -5.05 18.19
C GLN A 59 -22.68 -4.20 19.08
N GLN A 60 -22.34 -2.91 19.28
CA GLN A 60 -23.16 -1.99 20.07
C GLN A 60 -24.29 -1.33 19.26
N ASN A 61 -24.01 -0.99 18.00
CA ASN A 61 -24.90 -0.18 17.16
C ASN A 61 -25.57 -0.96 16.03
N SER A 62 -25.21 -2.24 15.84
CA SER A 62 -25.64 -3.12 14.75
C SER A 62 -25.34 -2.61 13.33
N SER A 63 -24.55 -1.54 13.21
CA SER A 63 -24.09 -0.94 11.94
C SER A 63 -22.85 -0.07 12.23
N LEU A 64 -22.06 0.19 11.19
CA LEU A 64 -20.99 1.21 11.19
C LEU A 64 -21.48 2.56 10.66
N SER A 65 -22.73 2.65 10.21
CA SER A 65 -23.33 3.91 9.79
C SER A 65 -23.43 4.86 10.97
N GLY A 66 -22.75 6.02 10.86
CA GLY A 66 -22.68 7.02 11.93
C GLY A 66 -21.44 6.90 12.82
N ALA A 67 -20.61 5.87 12.65
CA ALA A 67 -19.31 5.81 13.31
C ALA A 67 -18.40 6.96 12.86
N SER A 68 -17.64 7.49 13.81
CA SER A 68 -16.59 8.47 13.58
C SER A 68 -15.22 7.80 13.63
N LEU A 69 -14.39 7.97 12.60
CA LEU A 69 -13.01 7.45 12.56
C LEU A 69 -12.20 7.83 13.81
N THR A 70 -12.28 9.09 14.25
CA THR A 70 -11.47 9.57 15.37
C THR A 70 -12.03 9.11 16.72
N ASN A 71 -13.32 9.36 16.96
CA ASN A 71 -13.94 9.11 18.27
C ASN A 71 -14.22 7.63 18.56
N ASP A 72 -14.63 6.86 17.54
CA ASP A 72 -15.05 5.46 17.73
C ASP A 72 -13.97 4.46 17.34
N LEU A 73 -13.19 4.77 16.30
CA LEU A 73 -12.13 3.89 15.80
C LEU A 73 -10.70 4.33 16.20
N GLY A 74 -10.56 5.52 16.81
CA GLY A 74 -9.28 6.00 17.32
C GLY A 74 -8.24 6.36 16.24
N ILE A 75 -8.67 6.63 15.00
CA ILE A 75 -7.75 6.93 13.89
C ILE A 75 -8.16 8.21 13.15
N SER A 76 -7.18 8.99 12.71
CA SER A 76 -7.43 10.10 11.78
C SER A 76 -7.45 9.59 10.33
N ALA A 77 -8.27 10.20 9.47
CA ALA A 77 -8.36 9.80 8.07
C ALA A 77 -6.98 9.84 7.37
N GLY A 78 -6.11 10.78 7.73
CA GLY A 78 -4.74 10.92 7.19
C GLY A 78 -3.64 10.31 8.07
N SER A 79 -3.94 9.28 8.88
CA SER A 79 -2.95 8.66 9.76
C SER A 79 -1.81 7.95 9.03
N SER A 80 -1.92 7.72 7.72
CA SER A 80 -0.89 7.14 6.87
C SER A 80 -0.41 8.17 5.86
N THR A 81 0.89 8.17 5.56
CA THR A 81 1.47 9.01 4.51
C THR A 81 1.16 8.48 3.11
N LEU A 82 0.67 7.24 2.98
CA LEU A 82 0.40 6.59 1.70
C LEU A 82 -1.01 6.87 1.18
N GLY A 83 -1.91 7.37 2.04
CA GLY A 83 -3.31 7.50 1.69
C GLY A 83 -4.23 7.69 2.89
N THR A 84 -5.53 7.62 2.62
CA THR A 84 -6.56 7.96 3.60
C THR A 84 -7.48 6.81 3.97
N VAL A 85 -7.89 6.76 5.24
CA VAL A 85 -8.92 5.87 5.76
C VAL A 85 -10.29 6.55 5.66
N SER A 86 -11.31 5.79 5.28
CA SER A 86 -12.71 6.21 5.19
C SER A 86 -13.66 5.09 5.63
N LEU A 87 -14.87 5.48 6.06
CA LEU A 87 -15.96 4.56 6.39
C LEU A 87 -16.94 4.45 5.21
N LEU A 88 -17.45 3.25 4.99
CA LEU A 88 -18.46 2.93 3.98
C LEU A 88 -19.78 2.65 4.70
N SER A 89 -20.65 3.67 4.75
CA SER A 89 -21.95 3.60 5.41
C SER A 89 -22.95 2.64 4.75
N SER A 90 -22.80 2.36 3.44
CA SER A 90 -23.75 1.51 2.70
C SER A 90 -23.50 0.00 2.82
N ASN A 91 -22.32 -0.42 3.30
CA ASN A 91 -21.92 -1.84 3.35
C ASN A 91 -21.21 -2.20 4.66
N ASP A 92 -21.37 -1.37 5.70
CA ASP A 92 -20.68 -1.52 6.98
C ASP A 92 -19.21 -1.90 6.79
N GLY A 93 -18.48 -1.02 6.10
CA GLY A 93 -17.12 -1.28 5.67
C GLY A 93 -16.12 -0.17 6.01
N LEU A 94 -14.85 -0.55 5.95
CA LEU A 94 -13.69 0.32 6.06
C LEU A 94 -13.00 0.36 4.71
N ARG A 95 -12.51 1.53 4.29
CA ARG A 95 -11.72 1.66 3.08
C ARG A 95 -10.46 2.46 3.32
N PHE A 96 -9.34 1.92 2.87
CA PHE A 96 -8.09 2.63 2.70
C PHE A 96 -7.91 2.96 1.21
N THR A 97 -7.72 4.22 0.89
CA THR A 97 -7.47 4.70 -0.47
C THR A 97 -6.04 5.20 -0.56
N PHE A 98 -5.27 4.64 -1.50
CA PHE A 98 -3.92 5.08 -1.77
C PHE A 98 -3.93 6.36 -2.61
N SER A 99 -3.35 7.43 -2.09
CA SER A 99 -3.33 8.76 -2.75
C SER A 99 -1.91 9.26 -3.03
N ASP A 100 -0.94 8.82 -2.24
CA ASP A 100 0.46 9.26 -2.27
C ASP A 100 1.39 8.05 -2.30
N SER A 101 1.20 7.20 -3.30
CA SER A 101 1.94 5.93 -3.43
C SER A 101 2.19 5.56 -4.89
N SER A 102 2.99 4.53 -5.13
CA SER A 102 3.23 3.95 -6.46
C SER A 102 1.98 3.27 -7.06
N ILE A 103 0.94 3.07 -6.25
CA ILE A 103 -0.36 2.45 -6.60
C ILE A 103 -1.52 3.43 -6.38
N ASN A 104 -1.32 4.69 -6.76
CA ASN A 104 -2.31 5.75 -6.61
C ASN A 104 -3.67 5.35 -7.22
N GLY A 105 -4.74 5.58 -6.45
CA GLY A 105 -6.12 5.22 -6.81
C GLY A 105 -6.50 3.78 -6.44
N ALA A 106 -5.55 2.93 -6.04
CA ALA A 106 -5.88 1.64 -5.48
C ALA A 106 -6.63 1.79 -4.15
N THR A 107 -7.50 0.84 -3.85
CA THR A 107 -8.26 0.82 -2.60
C THR A 107 -8.24 -0.56 -1.98
N ILE A 108 -8.14 -0.62 -0.65
CA ILE A 108 -8.38 -1.81 0.15
C ILE A 108 -9.68 -1.57 0.90
N THR A 109 -10.69 -2.39 0.66
CA THR A 109 -11.98 -2.32 1.32
C THR A 109 -12.19 -3.57 2.16
N PHE A 110 -12.45 -3.36 3.45
CA PHE A 110 -12.95 -4.39 4.33
C PHE A 110 -14.45 -4.18 4.51
N SER A 111 -15.26 -5.17 4.18
CA SER A 111 -16.72 -5.11 4.37
C SER A 111 -17.16 -6.28 5.23
N ARG A 112 -18.11 -6.04 6.13
CA ARG A 112 -18.67 -7.09 6.97
C ARG A 112 -19.66 -7.93 6.17
N GLY A 113 -19.38 -9.22 6.04
CA GLY A 113 -20.29 -10.23 5.49
C GLY A 113 -20.94 -11.06 6.59
N THR A 114 -21.76 -12.03 6.20
CA THR A 114 -22.43 -12.96 7.13
C THR A 114 -21.45 -13.91 7.84
N SER A 115 -20.27 -14.14 7.26
CA SER A 115 -19.22 -15.02 7.78
C SER A 115 -18.02 -14.27 8.37
N GLY A 116 -18.13 -12.95 8.57
CA GLY A 116 -17.06 -12.09 9.08
C GLY A 116 -16.57 -11.07 8.05
N TRP A 117 -15.38 -10.52 8.30
CA TRP A 117 -14.80 -9.45 7.50
C TRP A 117 -14.19 -9.96 6.20
N GLY A 118 -14.74 -9.54 5.07
CA GLY A 118 -14.19 -9.80 3.74
C GLY A 118 -13.28 -8.66 3.30
N CYS A 119 -12.13 -8.99 2.71
CA CYS A 119 -11.21 -8.01 2.12
C CYS A 119 -11.33 -8.00 0.59
N GLN A 120 -11.43 -6.81 0.00
CA GLN A 120 -11.44 -6.55 -1.43
C GLN A 120 -10.36 -5.52 -1.79
N VAL A 121 -9.58 -5.77 -2.83
CA VAL A 121 -8.63 -4.80 -3.40
C VAL A 121 -9.08 -4.42 -4.79
N SER A 122 -9.13 -3.11 -5.06
CA SER A 122 -9.43 -2.58 -6.39
C SER A 122 -8.36 -1.59 -6.83
N GLY A 123 -8.16 -1.45 -8.16
CA GLY A 123 -7.21 -0.50 -8.74
C GLY A 123 -5.73 -0.90 -8.61
N ALA A 124 -5.43 -2.12 -8.17
CA ALA A 124 -4.08 -2.68 -8.15
C ALA A 124 -3.96 -3.93 -9.04
N GLY A 125 -2.80 -4.13 -9.65
CA GLY A 125 -2.52 -5.34 -10.43
C GLY A 125 -2.55 -6.61 -9.57
N ASN A 126 -2.92 -7.74 -10.18
CA ASN A 126 -3.05 -9.04 -9.49
C ASN A 126 -1.79 -9.45 -8.73
N ASP A 127 -0.61 -9.09 -9.23
CA ASP A 127 0.68 -9.47 -8.64
C ASP A 127 0.96 -8.78 -7.30
N ILE A 128 0.30 -7.65 -7.04
CA ILE A 128 0.54 -6.81 -5.86
C ILE A 128 -0.39 -7.25 -4.72
N LYS A 129 -1.54 -7.83 -5.06
CA LYS A 129 -2.64 -8.13 -4.15
C LYS A 129 -2.22 -9.07 -3.01
N PRO A 130 -2.49 -8.70 -1.74
CA PRO A 130 -2.14 -9.52 -0.60
C PRO A 130 -3.01 -10.77 -0.51
N ASN A 131 -2.41 -11.87 -0.04
CA ASN A 131 -3.11 -13.12 0.19
C ASN A 131 -4.27 -12.92 1.19
N GLY A 132 -5.45 -13.48 0.86
CA GLY A 132 -6.66 -13.36 1.68
C GLY A 132 -7.52 -12.13 1.39
N CYS A 133 -7.11 -11.27 0.46
CA CYS A 133 -8.00 -10.28 -0.15
C CYS A 133 -8.43 -10.74 -1.54
N SER A 134 -9.65 -10.37 -1.94
CA SER A 134 -10.24 -10.67 -3.26
C SER A 134 -10.30 -9.46 -4.16
#